data_AF-A0A5N5STP9-F1
#
_entry.id   AF-A0A5N5STP9-F1
#
_cell.length_a   1.000
_cell.length_b   1.000
_cell.length_c   1.000
_cell.angle_alpha   90.00
_cell.angle_beta   90.00
_cell.angle_gamma   90.00
#
_symmetry.space_group_name_H-M   'P 1'
#
loop_
_entity.id
_entity.type
_entity.pdbx_description
1 polymer ?
#
loop_
_entity_poly.entity_id
_entity_poly.type
_entity_poly.pdbx_seq_one_letter_code
_entity_poly.pdbx_strand_id
1 'polypeptide(L)'
;MTTLITNQVTNHLFQEPNLKFGMDLPAINLQRAREHGLPSYNAYRHFCGLKPMKSWEDMDGIMPNKTVKRYSDVYEHPDDIDLWSGGVSERPLPGALVGPTFACLIALTFKEVRFGDRFWYENKGYPSTFTPAQLEEIRKTKLSRVVCDNSDDIKTIQVYAMVLPDHDICKTKKSK
;
A
#
# COMPACT_ATOMS: atom_id res chain seq x y z
N MET A 1 16.95 1.85 16.70
CA MET A 1 16.94 1.23 15.36
C MET A 1 15.56 1.45 14.77
N THR A 2 15.44 2.06 13.60
CA THR A 2 14.16 2.15 12.87
C THR A 2 13.87 0.77 12.28
N THR A 3 12.83 0.11 12.78
CA THR A 3 12.37 -1.18 12.27
C THR A 3 11.35 -0.92 11.16
N LEU A 4 11.54 -1.53 9.99
CA LEU A 4 10.63 -1.39 8.84
C LEU A 4 9.23 -1.95 9.17
N ILE A 5 9.17 -2.99 10.00
CA ILE A 5 7.96 -3.71 10.38
C ILE A 5 7.95 -3.87 11.90
N THR A 6 6.82 -3.61 12.54
CA THR A 6 6.72 -3.67 14.00
C THR A 6 6.87 -5.09 14.53
N ASN A 7 7.46 -5.23 15.72
CA ASN A 7 7.61 -6.52 16.41
C ASN A 7 6.25 -7.23 16.59
N GLN A 8 5.16 -6.46 16.74
CA GLN A 8 3.80 -7.00 16.89
C GLN A 8 3.38 -7.93 15.75
N VAL A 9 3.86 -7.71 14.52
CA VAL A 9 3.53 -8.58 13.38
C VAL A 9 4.72 -9.41 12.91
N THR A 10 5.93 -9.19 13.42
CA THR A 10 7.11 -10.01 13.10
C THR A 10 7.32 -11.15 14.07
N ASN A 11 7.04 -11.00 15.38
CA ASN A 11 7.21 -12.09 16.34
C ASN A 11 5.95 -12.43 17.13
N HIS A 12 4.90 -11.61 17.04
CA HIS A 12 3.73 -11.71 17.91
C HIS A 12 2.39 -11.74 17.14
N LEU A 13 2.42 -12.03 15.83
CA LEU A 13 1.20 -12.14 15.04
C LEU A 13 0.33 -13.28 15.61
N PHE A 14 -0.87 -12.95 16.09
CA PHE A 14 -1.81 -13.89 16.72
C PHE A 14 -1.19 -14.72 17.86
N GLN A 15 -0.31 -14.11 18.67
CA GLN A 15 0.27 -14.79 19.83
C GLN A 15 -0.81 -15.16 20.85
N GLU A 16 -0.86 -16.43 21.24
CA GLU A 16 -1.71 -16.89 22.33
C GLU A 16 -1.18 -16.41 23.70
N PRO A 17 -2.05 -16.10 24.69
CA PRO A 17 -1.63 -15.52 25.98
C PRO A 17 -0.55 -16.29 26.74
N ASN A 18 -0.48 -17.62 26.56
CA ASN A 18 0.45 -18.50 27.26
C ASN A 18 1.74 -18.79 26.48
N LEU A 19 1.87 -18.30 25.25
CA LEU A 19 3.04 -18.51 24.40
C LEU A 19 3.97 -17.30 24.44
N LYS A 20 5.27 -17.52 24.21
CA LYS A 20 6.28 -16.44 24.20
C LYS A 20 6.44 -15.74 22.85
N PHE A 21 5.95 -16.36 21.78
CA PHE A 21 6.00 -15.87 20.41
C PHE A 21 4.71 -16.28 19.68
N GLY A 22 4.32 -15.47 18.70
CA GLY A 22 3.29 -15.79 17.71
C GLY A 22 3.93 -16.13 16.37
N MET A 23 3.24 -15.80 15.29
CA MET A 23 3.74 -15.97 13.93
C MET A 23 4.52 -14.74 13.43
N ASP A 24 5.24 -14.94 12.32
CA ASP A 24 5.97 -13.90 11.59
C ASP A 24 5.26 -13.58 10.27
N LEU A 25 4.55 -12.45 10.23
CA LEU A 25 3.81 -12.01 9.05
C LEU A 25 4.73 -11.75 7.84
N PRO A 26 5.87 -11.03 7.96
CA PRO A 26 6.88 -10.97 6.91
C PRO A 26 7.29 -12.33 6.34
N ALA A 27 7.63 -13.30 7.20
CA ALA A 27 8.05 -14.63 6.75
C ALA A 27 6.90 -15.34 6.00
N ILE A 28 5.67 -15.24 6.52
CA ILE A 28 4.46 -15.75 5.84
C ILE A 28 4.27 -15.09 4.47
N ASN A 29 4.49 -13.77 4.35
CA ASN A 29 4.37 -13.07 3.07
C ASN A 29 5.40 -13.57 2.05
N LEU A 30 6.65 -13.79 2.46
CA LEU A 30 7.68 -14.36 1.58
C LEU A 30 7.32 -15.78 1.15
N GLN A 31 6.91 -16.64 2.09
CA GLN A 31 6.53 -18.01 1.76
C GLN A 31 5.32 -18.05 0.82
N ARG A 32 4.31 -17.22 1.08
CA ARG A 32 3.13 -17.10 0.22
C ARG A 32 3.49 -16.61 -1.18
N ALA A 33 4.40 -15.65 -1.32
CA ALA A 33 4.88 -15.19 -2.62
C ALA A 33 5.53 -16.34 -3.42
N ARG A 34 6.37 -17.14 -2.76
CA ARG A 34 7.05 -18.30 -3.36
C ARG A 34 6.07 -19.41 -3.73
N GLU A 35 5.10 -19.70 -2.86
CA GLU A 35 4.03 -20.67 -3.12
C GLU A 35 3.19 -20.29 -4.35
N HIS A 36 2.88 -18.99 -4.51
CA HIS A 36 2.14 -18.48 -5.68
C HIS A 36 3.01 -18.37 -6.94
N GLY A 37 4.31 -18.71 -6.86
CA GLY A 37 5.24 -18.60 -7.98
C GLY A 37 5.41 -17.16 -8.47
N LEU A 38 5.36 -16.17 -7.57
CA LEU A 38 5.52 -14.78 -7.96
C LEU A 38 6.93 -14.55 -8.56
N PRO A 39 7.03 -13.86 -9.71
CA PRO A 39 8.31 -13.42 -10.24
C PRO A 39 9.07 -12.52 -9.26
N SER A 40 10.38 -12.40 -9.50
CA SER A 40 11.26 -11.59 -8.68
C SER A 40 10.89 -10.11 -8.68
N TYR A 41 11.35 -9.41 -7.66
CA TYR A 41 11.29 -7.95 -7.59
C TYR A 41 11.83 -7.30 -8.87
N ASN A 42 12.98 -7.75 -9.37
CA ASN A 42 13.59 -7.18 -10.57
C ASN A 42 12.78 -7.42 -11.85
N ALA A 43 12.10 -8.58 -11.95
CA ALA A 43 11.19 -8.87 -13.06
C ALA A 43 10.01 -7.89 -13.08
N TYR A 44 9.42 -7.59 -11.92
CA TYR A 44 8.35 -6.60 -11.80
C TYR A 44 8.81 -5.16 -12.01
N ARG A 45 10.04 -4.82 -11.62
CA ARG A 45 10.64 -3.54 -12.00
C ARG A 45 10.68 -3.38 -13.51
N HIS A 46 11.15 -4.40 -14.21
CA HIS A 46 11.20 -4.40 -15.67
C HIS A 46 9.80 -4.30 -16.29
N PHE A 47 8.83 -5.06 -15.79
CA PHE A 47 7.42 -4.97 -16.20
C PHE A 47 6.87 -3.54 -16.05
N CYS A 48 7.24 -2.84 -14.98
CA CYS A 48 6.87 -1.46 -14.72
C CYS A 48 7.71 -0.41 -15.49
N GLY A 49 8.55 -0.83 -16.44
CA GLY A 49 9.40 0.06 -17.24
C GLY A 49 10.55 0.70 -16.45
N LEU A 50 10.87 0.19 -15.26
CA LEU A 50 11.98 0.67 -14.44
C LEU A 50 13.30 0.01 -14.88
N LYS A 51 14.41 0.69 -14.60
CA LYS A 51 15.76 0.16 -14.88
C LYS A 51 15.95 -1.18 -14.14
N PRO A 52 16.29 -2.27 -14.86
CA PRO A 52 16.68 -3.53 -14.25
C PRO A 52 17.97 -3.39 -13.44
N MET A 53 18.07 -4.14 -12.36
CA MET A 53 19.24 -4.23 -11.50
C MET A 53 20.10 -5.41 -11.95
N LYS A 54 21.39 -5.18 -12.21
CA LYS A 54 22.35 -6.24 -12.57
C LYS A 54 23.37 -6.50 -11.48
N SER A 55 23.50 -5.56 -10.54
CA SER A 55 24.37 -5.68 -9.38
C SER A 55 23.75 -4.99 -8.16
N TRP A 56 24.34 -5.17 -6.99
CA TRP A 56 23.87 -4.56 -5.75
C TRP A 56 23.97 -3.02 -5.80
N GLU A 57 24.95 -2.47 -6.51
CA GLU A 57 25.17 -1.03 -6.68
C GLU A 57 24.04 -0.35 -7.47
N ASP A 58 23.34 -1.08 -8.35
CA ASP A 58 22.16 -0.54 -9.06
C ASP A 58 21.00 -0.19 -8.10
N MET A 59 21.06 -0.62 -6.83
CA MET A 59 20.05 -0.33 -5.81
C MET A 59 20.32 0.96 -5.02
N ASP A 60 21.47 1.59 -5.23
CA ASP A 60 21.84 2.82 -4.54
C ASP A 60 20.84 3.94 -4.85
N GLY A 61 20.38 4.61 -3.79
CA GLY A 61 19.35 5.65 -3.89
C GLY A 61 17.92 5.13 -4.10
N ILE A 62 17.72 3.85 -4.46
CA ILE A 62 16.38 3.25 -4.59
C ILE A 62 15.87 2.76 -3.23
N MET A 63 16.75 2.23 -2.39
CA MET A 63 16.45 1.77 -1.03
C MET A 63 17.59 2.15 -0.06
N PRO A 64 17.44 1.96 1.26
CA PRO A 64 18.53 2.24 2.21
C PRO A 64 19.73 1.30 2.00
N ASN A 65 20.96 1.82 2.01
CA ASN A 65 22.20 1.04 1.79
C ASN A 65 22.34 -0.12 2.79
N LYS A 66 21.83 0.04 4.02
CA LYS A 66 21.78 -1.04 5.00
C LYS A 66 20.96 -2.23 4.49
N THR A 67 19.84 -1.96 3.81
CA THR A 67 18.99 -2.99 3.22
C THR A 67 19.69 -3.66 2.04
N VAL A 68 20.33 -2.89 1.15
CA VAL A 68 21.13 -3.43 0.03
C VAL A 68 22.20 -4.39 0.55
N LYS A 69 22.95 -3.99 1.58
CA LYS A 69 23.95 -4.85 2.22
C LYS A 69 23.33 -6.13 2.82
N ARG A 70 22.15 -6.04 3.43
CA ARG A 70 21.45 -7.22 3.94
C ARG A 70 21.00 -8.14 2.82
N TYR A 71 20.59 -7.61 1.67
CA TYR A 71 20.28 -8.45 0.52
C TYR A 71 21.51 -9.15 -0.03
N SER A 72 22.66 -8.48 -0.15
CA SER A 72 23.90 -9.14 -0.59
C SER A 72 24.40 -10.21 0.40
N ASP A 73 23.98 -10.16 1.67
CA ASP A 73 24.32 -11.19 2.66
C ASP A 73 23.47 -12.46 2.50
N VAL A 74 22.25 -12.38 1.92
CA VAL A 74 21.25 -13.47 1.97
C VAL A 74 20.77 -13.96 0.60
N TYR A 75 20.98 -13.18 -0.46
CA TYR A 75 20.65 -13.53 -1.85
C TYR A 75 21.93 -13.58 -2.68
N GLU A 76 21.97 -14.48 -3.66
CA GLU A 76 23.12 -14.63 -4.56
C GLU A 76 23.14 -13.51 -5.62
N HIS A 77 21.97 -13.16 -6.15
CA HIS A 77 21.82 -12.14 -7.20
C HIS A 77 20.62 -11.21 -6.93
N PRO A 78 20.63 -9.95 -7.42
CA PRO A 78 19.44 -9.06 -7.40
C PRO A 78 18.15 -9.66 -7.97
N ASP A 79 18.27 -10.62 -8.88
CA ASP A 79 17.12 -11.35 -9.45
C ASP A 79 16.47 -12.35 -8.50
N ASP A 80 17.09 -12.64 -7.35
CA ASP A 80 16.53 -13.56 -6.35
C ASP A 80 15.68 -12.86 -5.29
N ILE A 81 15.65 -11.52 -5.29
CA ILE A 81 14.87 -10.76 -4.31
C ILE A 81 13.36 -11.01 -4.52
N ASP A 82 12.69 -11.53 -3.49
CA ASP A 82 11.24 -11.65 -3.45
C ASP A 82 10.55 -10.28 -3.66
N LEU A 83 9.53 -10.23 -4.52
CA LEU A 83 8.79 -9.00 -4.84
C LEU A 83 8.37 -8.22 -3.58
N TRP A 84 7.78 -8.92 -2.60
CA TRP A 84 7.26 -8.26 -1.41
C TRP A 84 8.38 -7.55 -0.64
N SER A 85 9.51 -8.23 -0.42
CA SER A 85 10.68 -7.68 0.28
C SER A 85 11.25 -6.46 -0.45
N GLY A 86 11.46 -6.58 -1.76
CA GLY A 86 12.00 -5.50 -2.58
C GLY A 86 11.08 -4.28 -2.58
N GLY A 87 9.78 -4.48 -2.83
CA GLY A 87 8.80 -3.40 -2.93
C GLY A 87 8.57 -2.63 -1.64
N VAL A 88 8.54 -3.29 -0.46
CA VAL A 88 8.43 -2.57 0.83
C VAL A 88 9.72 -1.85 1.22
N SER A 89 10.84 -2.21 0.59
CA SER A 89 12.16 -1.61 0.86
C SER A 89 12.45 -0.38 0.02
N GLU A 90 11.71 -0.16 -1.06
CA GLU A 90 11.88 1.02 -1.92
C GLU A 90 11.59 2.30 -1.14
N ARG A 91 12.36 3.36 -1.43
CA ARG A 91 12.05 4.70 -0.96
C ARG A 91 10.72 5.16 -1.57
N PRO A 92 9.82 5.74 -0.77
CA PRO A 92 8.56 6.23 -1.29
C PRO A 92 8.73 7.33 -2.34
N LEU A 93 7.80 7.38 -3.29
CA LEU A 93 7.67 8.54 -4.19
C LEU A 93 7.27 9.80 -3.40
N PRO A 94 7.59 11.01 -3.90
CA PRO A 94 7.16 12.26 -3.26
C PRO A 94 5.64 12.29 -3.04
N GLY A 95 5.20 12.46 -1.79
CA GLY A 95 3.79 12.49 -1.42
C GLY A 95 3.10 11.11 -1.39
N ALA A 96 3.85 10.01 -1.57
CA ALA A 96 3.33 8.65 -1.51
C ALA A 96 3.88 7.89 -0.28
N LEU A 97 3.25 6.75 0.02
CA LEU A 97 3.71 5.81 1.05
C LEU A 97 4.51 4.63 0.48
N VAL A 98 4.51 4.47 -0.85
CA VAL A 98 5.12 3.33 -1.55
C VAL A 98 6.11 3.81 -2.60
N GLY A 99 7.10 2.97 -2.89
CA GLY A 99 8.07 3.22 -3.95
C GLY A 99 7.54 2.98 -5.36
N PRO A 100 8.36 3.26 -6.39
CA PRO A 100 7.96 3.20 -7.79
C PRO A 100 7.33 1.86 -8.25
N THR A 101 7.87 0.73 -7.80
CA THR A 101 7.40 -0.60 -8.23
C THR A 101 6.00 -0.86 -7.70
N PHE A 102 5.78 -0.68 -6.40
CA PHE A 102 4.45 -0.85 -5.81
C PHE A 102 3.46 0.24 -6.26
N ALA A 103 3.91 1.47 -6.49
CA ALA A 103 3.06 2.50 -7.09
C ALA A 103 2.51 2.06 -8.46
N CYS A 104 3.38 1.54 -9.33
CA CYS A 104 2.99 0.98 -10.64
C CYS A 104 2.00 -0.18 -10.49
N LEU A 105 2.33 -1.21 -9.71
CA LEU A 105 1.49 -2.40 -9.59
C LEU A 105 0.12 -2.08 -8.97
N ILE A 106 0.10 -1.29 -7.88
CA ILE A 106 -1.13 -0.87 -7.22
C ILE A 106 -1.99 -0.03 -8.18
N ALA A 107 -1.40 0.96 -8.87
CA ALA A 107 -2.14 1.81 -9.79
C ALA A 107 -2.74 1.01 -10.97
N LEU A 108 -1.98 0.06 -11.53
CA LEU A 108 -2.48 -0.83 -12.56
C LEU A 108 -3.65 -1.67 -12.04
N THR A 109 -3.52 -2.30 -10.87
CA THR A 109 -4.63 -3.07 -10.28
C THR A 109 -5.88 -2.22 -10.07
N PHE A 110 -5.76 -1.03 -9.48
CA PHE A 110 -6.91 -0.14 -9.27
C PHE A 110 -7.53 0.35 -10.58
N LYS A 111 -6.72 0.61 -11.60
CA LYS A 111 -7.20 0.95 -12.95
C LYS A 111 -8.02 -0.21 -13.52
N GLU A 112 -7.46 -1.41 -13.56
CA GLU A 112 -8.15 -2.56 -14.16
C GLU A 112 -9.42 -2.93 -13.39
N VAL A 113 -9.44 -2.83 -12.05
CA VAL A 113 -10.66 -3.00 -11.25
C VAL A 113 -11.72 -1.95 -11.60
N ARG A 114 -11.33 -0.67 -11.69
CA ARG A 114 -12.27 0.42 -12.03
C ARG A 114 -12.85 0.29 -13.43
N PHE A 115 -12.01 0.07 -14.44
CA PHE A 115 -12.42 0.06 -15.84
C PHE A 115 -12.99 -1.29 -16.29
N GLY A 116 -12.61 -2.38 -15.61
CA GLY A 116 -13.15 -3.72 -15.85
C GLY A 116 -14.48 -4.00 -15.16
N ASP A 117 -14.88 -3.18 -14.18
CA ASP A 117 -16.15 -3.34 -13.48
C ASP A 117 -17.31 -2.69 -14.24
N ARG A 118 -18.20 -3.52 -14.79
CA ARG A 118 -19.45 -3.08 -15.43
C ARG A 118 -20.34 -2.28 -14.47
N PHE A 119 -20.31 -2.59 -13.18
CA PHE A 119 -21.09 -1.94 -12.13
C PHE A 119 -20.35 -0.76 -11.47
N TRP A 120 -19.19 -0.33 -11.99
CA TRP A 120 -18.52 0.85 -11.46
C TRP A 120 -19.48 2.04 -11.44
N TYR A 121 -19.60 2.68 -10.28
CA TYR A 121 -20.70 3.60 -10.00
C TYR A 121 -20.77 4.81 -10.96
N GLU A 122 -19.65 5.20 -11.58
CA GLU A 122 -19.61 6.32 -12.53
C GLU A 122 -19.89 5.94 -13.99
N ASN A 123 -20.05 4.65 -14.28
CA ASN A 123 -20.31 4.18 -15.64
C ASN A 123 -21.67 4.69 -16.14
N LYS A 124 -21.73 4.96 -17.44
CA LYS A 124 -22.94 5.41 -18.14
C LYS A 124 -23.38 4.36 -19.15
N GLY A 125 -24.66 4.39 -19.53
CA GLY A 125 -25.19 3.55 -20.60
C GLY A 125 -25.56 2.11 -20.18
N TYR A 126 -25.46 1.77 -18.90
CA TYR A 126 -25.90 0.48 -18.35
C TYR A 126 -27.18 0.62 -17.53
N PRO A 127 -27.98 -0.45 -17.36
CA PRO A 127 -29.14 -0.44 -16.46
C PRO A 127 -28.80 -0.08 -15.00
N SER A 128 -27.56 -0.30 -14.57
CA SER A 128 -27.05 0.05 -13.23
C SER A 128 -26.55 1.50 -13.10
N THR A 129 -26.73 2.33 -14.13
CA THR A 129 -26.24 3.71 -14.14
C THR A 129 -26.98 4.56 -13.10
N PHE A 130 -26.23 5.22 -12.22
CA PHE A 130 -26.79 6.27 -11.36
C PHE A 130 -27.17 7.51 -12.17
N THR A 131 -28.26 8.18 -11.77
CA THR A 131 -28.61 9.50 -12.31
C THR A 131 -27.52 10.54 -11.97
N PRO A 132 -27.41 11.63 -12.75
CA PRO A 132 -26.47 12.71 -12.43
C PRO A 132 -26.61 13.27 -11.00
N ALA A 133 -27.85 13.39 -10.50
CA ALA A 133 -28.11 13.85 -9.14
C ALA A 133 -27.62 12.85 -8.07
N GLN A 134 -27.85 11.55 -8.27
CA GLN A 134 -27.32 10.52 -7.37
C GLN A 134 -25.79 10.48 -7.37
N LEU A 135 -25.15 10.65 -8.54
CA LEU A 135 -23.69 10.73 -8.62
C LEU A 135 -23.13 11.93 -7.86
N GLU A 136 -23.83 13.07 -7.89
CA GLU A 136 -23.45 14.24 -7.12
C GLU A 136 -23.49 13.96 -5.61
N GLU A 137 -24.52 13.27 -5.13
CA GLU A 137 -24.62 12.87 -3.72
C GLU A 137 -23.53 11.87 -3.32
N ILE A 138 -23.26 10.86 -4.15
CA ILE A 138 -22.19 9.89 -3.88
C ILE A 138 -20.84 10.61 -3.74
N ARG A 139 -20.54 11.57 -4.63
CA ARG A 139 -19.28 12.35 -4.60
C ARG A 139 -19.12 13.25 -3.38
N LYS A 140 -20.21 13.60 -2.68
CA LYS A 140 -20.14 14.34 -1.40
C LYS A 140 -19.66 13.45 -0.24
N THR A 141 -19.78 12.13 -0.38
CA THR A 141 -19.42 11.15 0.67
C THR A 141 -17.92 11.23 1.00
N LYS A 142 -17.62 11.27 2.29
CA LYS A 142 -16.26 11.18 2.84
C LYS A 142 -16.22 10.07 3.88
N LEU A 143 -15.08 9.40 4.05
CA LEU A 143 -14.93 8.39 5.10
C LEU A 143 -15.23 8.97 6.50
N SER A 144 -14.88 10.23 6.74
CA SER A 144 -15.22 10.95 7.97
C SER A 144 -16.73 11.02 8.22
N ARG A 145 -17.53 11.24 7.17
CA ARG A 145 -18.99 11.24 7.27
C ARG A 145 -19.53 9.84 7.59
N VAL A 146 -19.00 8.81 6.94
CA VAL A 146 -19.37 7.41 7.21
C VAL A 146 -19.11 7.06 8.69
N VAL A 147 -17.96 7.48 9.23
CA VAL A 147 -17.65 7.26 10.66
C VAL A 147 -18.63 8.01 11.57
N CYS A 148 -18.91 9.29 11.31
CA CYS A 148 -19.86 10.08 12.10
C CYS A 148 -21.28 9.49 12.10
N ASP A 149 -21.76 9.00 10.97
CA ASP A 149 -23.12 8.47 10.85
C ASP A 149 -23.30 7.10 11.54
N ASN A 150 -22.20 6.41 11.85
CA ASN A 150 -22.22 5.02 12.35
C ASN A 150 -21.46 4.84 13.67
N SER A 151 -21.21 5.92 14.42
CA SER A 151 -20.53 5.85 15.73
C SER A 151 -21.36 6.56 16.79
N ASP A 152 -21.49 5.94 17.96
CA ASP A 152 -22.37 6.48 19.02
C ASP A 152 -21.79 7.75 19.68
N ASP A 153 -20.48 7.78 19.96
CA ASP A 153 -19.85 8.83 20.78
C ASP A 153 -18.84 9.72 20.03
N ILE A 154 -18.75 9.62 18.70
CA ILE A 154 -17.85 10.47 17.89
C ILE A 154 -18.55 11.77 17.49
N LYS A 155 -18.40 12.80 18.32
CA LYS A 155 -19.02 14.13 18.09
C LYS A 155 -18.30 14.99 17.04
N THR A 156 -16.99 14.79 16.86
CA THR A 156 -16.16 15.56 15.93
C THR A 156 -15.08 14.68 15.32
N ILE A 157 -14.78 14.90 14.04
CA ILE A 157 -13.72 14.20 13.31
C ILE A 157 -13.07 15.15 12.29
N GLN A 158 -11.79 14.92 11.96
CA GLN A 158 -11.14 15.59 10.83
C GLN A 158 -11.77 15.20 9.49
N VAL A 159 -11.88 16.15 8.56
CA VAL A 159 -12.55 15.95 7.27
C VAL A 159 -11.88 14.86 6.43
N TYR A 160 -10.53 14.82 6.43
CA TYR A 160 -9.73 13.85 5.67
C TYR A 160 -9.20 12.77 6.62
N ALA A 161 -10.03 11.76 6.91
CA ALA A 161 -9.75 10.74 7.93
C ALA A 161 -8.45 9.93 7.70
N MET A 162 -7.96 9.85 6.47
CA MET A 162 -6.73 9.12 6.11
C MET A 162 -5.44 9.97 6.17
N VAL A 163 -5.55 11.27 6.49
CA VAL A 163 -4.40 12.16 6.63
C VAL A 163 -4.20 12.46 8.10
N LEU A 164 -2.94 12.59 8.53
CA LEU A 164 -2.63 13.01 9.89
C LEU A 164 -3.27 14.38 10.18
N PRO A 165 -3.81 14.59 11.40
CA PRO A 165 -4.34 15.89 11.78
C PRO A 165 -3.25 16.96 11.66
N ASP A 166 -3.51 17.95 10.81
CA ASP A 166 -2.64 19.11 10.60
C ASP A 166 -3.48 20.40 10.72
N HIS A 167 -2.92 21.40 11.39
CA HIS A 167 -3.56 22.69 11.63
C HIS A 167 -3.95 23.42 10.34
N ASP A 168 -3.19 23.27 9.25
CA ASP A 168 -3.44 23.95 7.99
C ASP A 168 -4.47 23.20 7.12
N ILE A 169 -4.56 21.88 7.27
CA ILE A 169 -5.56 21.05 6.59
C ILE A 169 -6.95 21.26 7.22
N CYS A 170 -7.02 21.40 8.55
CA CYS A 170 -8.27 21.56 9.29
C CYS A 170 -8.90 22.96 9.21
N LYS A 171 -8.22 23.97 8.63
CA LYS A 171 -8.76 25.33 8.43
C LYS A 171 -9.79 25.44 7.30
N THR A 172 -9.88 24.45 6.42
CA THR A 172 -10.77 24.55 5.26
C THR A 172 -12.22 24.25 5.61
N LYS A 173 -12.99 25.34 5.68
CA LYS A 173 -14.46 25.49 5.75
C LYS A 173 -15.06 25.70 7.15
N LYS A 174 -14.90 26.92 7.66
CA LYS A 174 -16.07 27.64 8.18
C LYS A 174 -16.98 27.92 6.97
N SER A 175 -18.05 27.15 6.79
CA SER A 175 -19.08 27.51 5.81
C SER A 175 -19.68 28.85 6.26
N LYS A 176 -19.62 29.86 5.38
CA LYS A 176 -20.65 30.89 5.35
C LYS A 176 -21.92 30.27 4.78
#